data_AF-A0A1B7V5E9-F1
#
_entry.id   AF-A0A1B7V5E9-F1
#
_cell.length_a   1.000
_cell.length_b   1.000
_cell.length_c   1.000
_cell.angle_alpha   90.00
_cell.angle_beta   90.00
_cell.angle_gamma   90.00
#
_symmetry.space_group_name_H-M   'P 1'
#
loop_
_entity.id
_entity.type
_entity.pdbx_description
1 polymer ?
#
loop_
_entity_poly.entity_id
_entity_poly.type
_entity_poly.pdbx_seq_one_letter_code
_entity_poly.pdbx_strand_id
1 'polypeptide(L)'
;MNQLRNKVVQRLEVIPDDKLQEVLSFLNYLVWQSQNPQTQEDIDWLESDLSSLEKYEPYEWQEGELEEGIPVKFIAETGKVKIGI
;
A
#
# COMPACT_ATOMS: atom_id res chain seq x y z
N MET A 1 -27.98 1.65 23.28
CA MET A 1 -26.69 1.78 22.58
C MET A 1 -25.79 0.61 22.92
N ASN A 2 -25.05 0.07 21.95
CA ASN A 2 -24.11 -1.04 22.17
C ASN A 2 -22.96 -0.57 23.09
N GLN A 3 -22.70 -1.28 24.20
CA GLN A 3 -21.70 -0.90 25.20
C GLN A 3 -20.29 -0.72 24.60
N LEU A 4 -19.95 -1.50 23.57
CA LEU A 4 -18.67 -1.38 22.87
C LEU A 4 -18.57 -0.07 22.08
N ARG A 5 -19.63 0.31 21.36
CA ARG A 5 -19.66 1.56 20.60
C ARG A 5 -19.48 2.78 21.50
N ASN A 6 -20.09 2.76 22.69
CA ASN A 6 -19.93 3.86 23.65
C ASN A 6 -18.48 4.00 24.13
N LYS A 7 -17.81 2.88 24.42
CA LYS A 7 -16.39 2.90 24.82
C LYS A 7 -15.49 3.45 23.73
N VAL A 8 -15.78 3.14 22.46
CA VAL A 8 -15.02 3.67 21.31
C VAL A 8 -15.18 5.19 21.21
N VAL A 9 -16.42 5.70 21.26
CA VAL A 9 -16.68 7.15 21.19
C VAL A 9 -15.96 7.90 22.32
N GLN A 10 -16.06 7.41 23.56
CA GLN A 10 -15.36 8.02 24.71
C GLN A 10 -13.84 8.06 24.54
N ARG A 11 -13.25 7.09 23.84
CA ARG A 11 -11.81 7.08 23.55
C ARG A 11 -11.45 8.04 22.44
N LEU A 12 -12.32 8.28 21.47
CA LEU A 12 -12.11 9.26 20.41
C LEU A 12 -12.14 10.70 20.94
N GLU A 13 -12.98 10.97 21.96
CA GLU A 13 -13.10 12.31 22.57
C GLU A 13 -11.84 12.82 23.28
N VAL A 14 -10.94 11.92 23.67
CA VAL A 14 -9.69 12.27 24.37
C VAL A 14 -8.46 12.25 23.44
N ILE A 15 -8.63 11.87 22.18
CA ILE A 15 -7.54 11.83 21.20
C ILE A 15 -7.32 13.24 20.65
N PRO A 16 -6.06 13.70 20.53
CA PRO A 16 -5.74 14.97 19.88
C PRO A 16 -6.26 15.07 18.44
N ASP A 17 -6.73 16.24 18.04
CA ASP A 17 -7.34 16.46 16.72
C ASP A 17 -6.41 16.10 15.55
N ASP A 18 -5.11 16.33 15.70
CA ASP A 18 -4.09 15.96 14.71
C ASP A 18 -3.99 14.44 14.49
N LYS A 19 -4.43 13.65 15.47
CA LYS A 19 -4.45 12.18 15.43
C LYS A 19 -5.79 11.61 14.99
N LEU A 20 -6.87 12.38 15.00
CA LEU A 20 -8.18 11.92 14.54
C LEU A 20 -8.16 11.54 13.05
N GLN A 21 -7.36 12.21 12.23
CA GLN A 21 -7.14 11.86 10.82
C GLN A 21 -6.50 10.47 10.64
N GLU A 22 -5.49 10.15 11.44
CA GLU A 22 -4.83 8.83 11.43
C GLU A 22 -5.84 7.74 11.86
N VAL A 23 -6.62 8.01 12.91
CA VAL A 23 -7.66 7.08 13.39
C VAL A 23 -8.73 6.86 12.34
N LEU A 24 -9.23 7.91 11.68
CA LEU A 24 -10.22 7.79 10.62
C LEU A 24 -9.68 6.97 9.45
N SER A 25 -8.43 7.22 9.05
CA SER A 25 -7.75 6.46 8.01
C SER A 25 -7.66 4.98 8.36
N PHE A 26 -7.31 4.66 9.61
CA PHE A 26 -7.25 3.28 10.10
C PHE A 26 -8.63 2.60 10.13
N LEU A 27 -9.68 3.30 10.58
CA LEU A 27 -11.04 2.75 10.55
C LEU A 27 -11.51 2.47 9.12
N ASN A 28 -11.21 3.35 8.17
CA ASN A 28 -11.48 3.13 6.76
C ASN A 28 -10.73 1.91 6.22
N TYR A 29 -9.46 1.76 6.62
CA TYR A 29 -8.67 0.57 6.28
C TYR A 29 -9.31 -0.71 6.82
N LEU A 30 -9.80 -0.74 8.07
CA LEU A 30 -10.47 -1.93 8.62
C LEU A 30 -11.74 -2.31 7.84
N VAL A 31 -12.51 -1.31 7.39
CA VAL A 31 -13.68 -1.55 6.53
C VAL A 31 -13.24 -2.13 5.19
N TRP A 32 -12.24 -1.53 4.55
CA TRP A 32 -11.67 -2.02 3.29
C TRP A 32 -11.14 -3.46 3.45
N GLN A 33 -10.38 -3.75 4.50
CA GLN A 33 -9.82 -5.08 4.78
C GLN A 33 -10.91 -6.13 4.98
N SER A 34 -12.05 -5.77 5.59
CA SER A 34 -13.19 -6.70 5.71
C SER A 34 -13.80 -7.10 4.37
N GLN A 35 -13.64 -6.25 3.35
CA GLN A 35 -14.10 -6.49 1.97
C GLN A 35 -13.00 -7.10 1.09
N ASN A 36 -11.74 -6.91 1.49
CA ASN A 36 -10.54 -7.35 0.77
C ASN A 36 -9.64 -8.15 1.73
N PRO A 37 -10.12 -9.33 2.20
CA PRO A 37 -9.30 -10.16 3.07
C PRO A 37 -8.06 -10.60 2.31
N GLN A 38 -6.89 -10.47 2.95
CA GLN A 38 -5.68 -11.08 2.44
C GLN A 38 -5.90 -12.59 2.34
N THR A 39 -5.55 -13.14 1.20
CA THR A 39 -5.55 -14.59 1.01
C THR A 39 -4.34 -15.19 1.73
N GLN A 40 -4.39 -16.49 1.99
CA GLN A 40 -3.23 -17.20 2.54
C GLN A 40 -2.03 -17.10 1.57
N GLU A 41 -2.29 -17.09 0.26
CA GLU A 41 -1.27 -16.88 -0.77
C GLU A 41 -0.58 -15.51 -0.63
N ASP A 42 -1.34 -14.43 -0.39
CA ASP A 42 -0.77 -13.10 -0.17
C ASP A 42 0.15 -13.06 1.06
N ILE A 43 -0.26 -13.74 2.14
CA ILE A 43 0.52 -13.82 3.39
C ILE A 43 1.78 -14.63 3.16
N ASP A 44 1.66 -15.82 2.55
CA ASP A 44 2.78 -16.70 2.26
C ASP A 44 3.79 -16.04 1.33
N TRP A 45 3.33 -15.22 0.37
CA TRP A 45 4.19 -14.44 -0.50
C TRP A 45 4.92 -13.31 0.25
N LEU A 46 4.20 -12.53 1.08
CA LEU A 46 4.79 -11.42 1.85
C LEU A 46 5.77 -11.88 2.93
N GLU A 47 5.49 -13.02 3.56
CA GLU A 47 6.33 -13.61 4.60
C GLU A 47 7.39 -14.56 4.04
N SER A 48 7.49 -14.68 2.72
CA SER A 48 8.46 -15.56 2.07
C SER A 48 9.89 -15.17 2.43
N ASP A 49 10.71 -16.18 2.73
CA ASP A 49 12.11 -15.98 3.04
C ASP A 49 12.90 -15.62 1.76
N LEU A 50 13.16 -14.32 1.63
CA LEU A 50 13.93 -13.74 0.54
C LEU A 50 15.45 -13.98 0.65
N SER A 51 15.93 -14.66 1.70
CA SER A 51 17.35 -15.00 1.86
C SER A 51 17.90 -15.86 0.70
N SER A 52 16.99 -16.57 0.02
CA SER A 52 17.32 -17.41 -1.14
C SER A 52 17.38 -16.63 -2.46
N LEU A 53 17.03 -15.34 -2.50
CA LEU A 53 17.05 -14.53 -3.73
C LEU A 53 18.41 -14.52 -4.42
N GLU A 54 19.51 -14.53 -3.67
CA GLU A 54 20.87 -14.58 -4.22
C GLU A 54 21.18 -15.89 -4.95
N LYS A 55 20.37 -16.94 -4.74
CA LYS A 55 20.52 -18.25 -5.41
C LYS A 55 19.78 -18.30 -6.75
N TYR A 56 18.90 -17.35 -7.00
CA TYR A 56 18.22 -17.24 -8.29
C TYR A 56 19.08 -16.40 -9.23
N GLU A 57 19.22 -16.86 -10.47
CA GLU A 57 19.81 -16.04 -11.52
C GLU A 57 18.98 -14.75 -11.66
N PRO A 58 19.63 -13.58 -11.77
CA PRO A 58 18.94 -12.34 -12.07
C PRO A 58 18.04 -12.53 -13.30
N TYR A 59 16.80 -12.05 -13.22
CA TYR A 59 15.90 -12.13 -14.36
C TYR A 59 16.45 -11.25 -15.50
N GLU A 60 16.90 -11.90 -16.57
CA GLU A 60 17.29 -11.22 -17.81
C GLU A 60 16.08 -11.17 -18.75
N TRP A 61 15.58 -9.95 -18.98
CA TRP A 61 14.53 -9.68 -19.94
C TRP A 61 14.91 -10.26 -21.32
N GLN A 62 14.05 -11.11 -21.86
CA GLN A 62 14.23 -11.62 -23.21
C GLN A 62 13.78 -10.59 -24.25
N GLU A 63 14.28 -10.74 -25.48
CA GLU A 63 13.88 -9.88 -26.60
C GLU A 63 12.34 -9.98 -26.81
N GLY A 64 11.65 -8.84 -26.68
CA GLY A 64 10.19 -8.74 -26.82
C GLY A 64 9.37 -8.88 -25.53
N GLU A 65 9.99 -9.12 -24.37
CA GLU A 65 9.28 -9.11 -23.08
C GLU A 65 9.02 -7.69 -22.54
N LEU A 66 9.90 -6.75 -22.89
CA LEU A 66 9.70 -5.35 -22.60
C LEU A 66 9.06 -4.67 -23.80
N GLU A 67 7.91 -4.04 -23.58
CA GLU A 67 7.36 -3.09 -24.53
C GLU A 67 8.31 -1.90 -24.71
N GLU A 68 8.23 -1.24 -25.86
CA GLU A 68 9.04 -0.07 -26.16
C GLU A 68 8.77 1.02 -25.11
N GLY A 69 9.79 1.33 -24.30
CA GLY A 69 9.65 2.26 -23.19
C GLY A 69 9.28 3.65 -23.68
N ILE A 70 8.22 4.24 -23.11
CA ILE A 70 7.83 5.61 -23.46
C ILE A 70 8.78 6.57 -22.73
N PRO A 71 9.48 7.48 -23.44
CA PRO A 71 10.39 8.40 -22.79
C PRO A 71 9.63 9.34 -21.85
N VAL A 72 9.99 9.33 -20.57
CA VAL A 72 9.42 10.21 -19.55
C VAL A 72 10.48 11.16 -19.01
N LYS A 73 10.11 12.44 -18.87
CA LYS A 73 10.92 13.47 -18.26
C LYS A 73 10.26 13.96 -16.98
N PHE A 74 10.98 13.86 -15.87
CA PHE A 74 10.57 14.46 -14.61
C PHE A 74 10.82 15.97 -14.63
N ILE A 75 9.82 16.76 -14.23
CA ILE A 75 9.88 18.22 -14.14
C ILE A 75 9.90 18.58 -12.65
N ALA A 76 11.11 18.77 -12.11
CA ALA A 76 11.34 18.96 -10.67
C ALA A 76 10.60 20.16 -10.08
N GLU A 77 10.43 21.23 -10.85
CA GLU A 77 9.78 22.48 -10.42
C GLU A 77 8.28 22.31 -10.17
N THR A 78 7.66 21.30 -10.79
CA THR A 78 6.22 21.05 -10.70
C THR A 78 5.88 19.70 -10.07
N GLY A 79 6.88 18.85 -9.82
CA GLY A 79 6.69 17.47 -9.38
C GLY A 79 5.96 16.58 -10.39
N LYS A 80 5.87 17.01 -11.67
CA LYS A 80 5.10 16.30 -12.70
C LYS A 80 6.02 15.46 -13.59
N VAL A 81 5.46 14.37 -14.12
CA VAL A 81 6.07 13.58 -15.18
C VAL A 81 5.49 14.02 -16.51
N LYS A 82 6.34 14.34 -17.48
CA LYS A 82 5.95 14.63 -18.86
C LYS A 82 6.36 13.46 -19.73
N ILE A 83 5.40 12.93 -20.49
CA ILE A 83 5.64 11.91 -21.50
C ILE A 83 6.13 12.62 -22.78
N GLY A 84 7.26 12.19 -23.33
CA GLY A 84 7.78 12.64 -24.61
C GLY A 84 7.00 11.96 -25.74
N ILE A 85 6.24 12.75 -26.49
CA ILE A 85 5.73 12.39 -27.82
C ILE A 85 6.45 13.29 -28.81
#